data_AF-A0A7C4CKX6-F1
#
_entry.id   AF-A0A7C4CKX6-F1
#
_cell.length_a   1.000
_cell.length_b   1.000
_cell.length_c   1.000
_cell.angle_alpha   90.00
_cell.angle_beta   90.00
_cell.angle_gamma   90.00
#
_symmetry.space_group_name_H-M   'P 1'
#
loop_
_entity.id
_entity.type
_entity.pdbx_description
1 polymer ?
#
loop_
_entity_poly.entity_id
_entity_poly.type
_entity_poly.pdbx_seq_one_letter_code
_entity_poly.pdbx_strand_id
1 'polypeptide(L)'
;ISLYLAGYDIIRLEFSVPHLHLKLYLKENMRKKLMGMEILNESLTEMLLQCFAKHVELPLEDALKRQSELAASMQRDATNSLLLGERELAEEVIQRDDEVDKLFYFISRQLNLAAELPHVLHELKIENTMACLSYAMVTKAIERIGDHASNIEHTSLNINEKIEEEIAMEIEKLDEQVKNIFLESITVLLKKDSKAANNLIREIEKIKKLYTEVLEKVMARKIDSKTIPLLRGALGDYIRIAEYSADIAEQAIFLSLL
;
A
#
# COMPACT_ATOMS: atom_id res chain seq x y z
N ILE A 1 -8.28 16.43 -4.92
CA ILE A 1 -7.80 15.07 -5.26
C ILE A 1 -8.37 14.60 -6.60
N SER A 2 -9.69 14.54 -6.80
CA SER A 2 -10.26 14.04 -8.06
C SER A 2 -9.78 14.78 -9.31
N LEU A 3 -9.64 16.11 -9.27
CA LEU A 3 -9.05 16.88 -10.38
C LEU A 3 -7.59 16.49 -10.66
N TYR A 4 -6.81 16.18 -9.61
CA TYR A 4 -5.45 15.66 -9.80
C TYR A 4 -5.47 14.27 -10.44
N LEU A 5 -6.37 13.38 -10.01
CA LEU A 5 -6.49 12.05 -10.61
C LEU A 5 -6.97 12.11 -12.06
N ALA A 6 -7.81 13.09 -12.40
CA ALA A 6 -8.27 13.34 -13.77
C ALA A 6 -7.21 14.02 -14.66
N GLY A 7 -5.98 14.20 -14.17
CA GLY A 7 -4.88 14.68 -15.00
C GLY A 7 -4.76 16.20 -15.12
N TYR A 8 -5.56 17.00 -14.40
CA TYR A 8 -5.42 18.46 -14.45
C TYR A 8 -4.08 18.89 -13.85
N ASP A 9 -3.30 19.66 -14.61
CA ASP A 9 -2.01 20.23 -14.15
C ASP A 9 -2.20 21.50 -13.33
N ILE A 10 -3.27 22.25 -13.59
CA ILE A 10 -3.56 23.50 -12.88
C ILE A 10 -4.94 23.40 -12.24
N ILE A 11 -4.99 23.61 -10.93
CA ILE A 11 -6.23 23.58 -10.15
C ILE A 11 -6.38 24.92 -9.43
N ARG A 12 -7.46 25.63 -9.76
CA ARG A 12 -7.86 26.88 -9.09
C ARG A 12 -8.94 26.58 -8.07
N LEU A 13 -8.70 26.96 -6.82
CA LEU A 13 -9.68 26.90 -5.74
C LEU A 13 -10.13 28.31 -5.39
N GLU A 14 -11.42 28.56 -5.49
CA GLU A 14 -12.04 29.85 -5.15
C GLU A 14 -12.84 29.72 -3.86
N PHE A 15 -12.72 30.72 -2.99
CA PHE A 15 -13.36 30.76 -1.69
C PHE A 15 -14.24 32.01 -1.61
N SER A 16 -15.53 31.81 -1.35
CA SER A 16 -16.50 32.91 -1.22
C SER A 16 -16.21 33.82 -0.03
N VAL A 17 -15.54 33.31 1.01
CA VAL A 17 -15.03 34.06 2.15
C VAL A 17 -13.65 33.53 2.56
N PRO A 18 -12.83 34.30 3.31
CA PRO A 18 -11.53 33.81 3.79
C PRO A 18 -11.67 32.60 4.72
N HIS A 19 -10.99 31.49 4.39
CA HIS A 19 -11.02 30.24 5.17
C HIS A 19 -9.61 29.75 5.55
N LEU A 20 -8.96 30.40 6.52
CA LEU A 20 -7.57 30.10 6.89
C LEU A 20 -7.34 28.64 7.31
N HIS A 21 -8.19 28.09 8.18
CA HIS A 21 -8.05 26.70 8.65
C HIS A 21 -8.22 25.67 7.53
N LEU A 22 -9.20 25.88 6.65
CA LEU A 22 -9.38 25.02 5.49
C LEU A 22 -8.17 25.06 4.58
N LYS A 23 -7.59 26.24 4.34
CA LYS A 23 -6.38 26.36 3.53
C LYS A 23 -5.22 25.58 4.14
N LEU A 24 -4.94 25.76 5.44
CA LEU A 24 -3.89 25.00 6.12
C LEU A 24 -4.09 23.48 5.97
N TYR A 25 -5.31 23.00 6.22
CA TYR A 25 -5.66 21.59 6.04
C TYR A 25 -5.42 21.12 4.59
N LEU A 26 -5.84 21.90 3.59
CA LEU A 26 -5.61 21.58 2.18
C LEU A 26 -4.12 21.50 1.86
N LYS A 27 -3.29 22.42 2.38
CA LYS A 27 -1.84 22.43 2.14
C LYS A 27 -1.17 21.17 2.69
N GLU A 28 -1.50 20.79 3.92
CA GLU A 28 -0.94 19.61 4.57
C GLU A 28 -1.30 18.33 3.81
N ASN A 29 -2.59 18.15 3.49
CA ASN A 29 -3.06 16.97 2.78
C ASN A 29 -2.54 16.90 1.35
N MET A 30 -2.43 18.04 0.66
CA MET A 30 -1.86 18.10 -0.69
C MET A 30 -0.40 17.65 -0.68
N ARG A 31 0.43 18.15 0.25
CA ARG A 31 1.85 17.78 0.35
C ARG A 31 2.08 16.31 0.67
N LYS A 32 1.20 15.75 1.52
CA LYS A 32 1.23 14.33 1.86
C LYS A 32 0.82 13.45 0.67
N LYS A 33 -0.31 13.76 0.03
CA LYS A 33 -0.96 12.83 -0.91
C LYS A 33 -0.67 13.07 -2.40
N LEU A 34 -0.37 14.30 -2.82
CA LEU A 34 -0.35 14.67 -4.24
C LEU A 34 1.07 14.96 -4.72
N MET A 35 1.75 13.94 -5.23
CA MET A 35 3.11 14.05 -5.75
C MET A 35 3.20 15.12 -6.85
N GLY A 36 4.16 16.04 -6.70
CA GLY A 36 4.45 17.12 -7.63
C GLY A 36 3.45 18.28 -7.63
N MET A 37 2.43 18.25 -6.78
CA MET A 37 1.48 19.35 -6.65
C MET A 37 2.03 20.42 -5.71
N GLU A 38 2.17 21.64 -6.21
CA GLU A 38 2.70 22.79 -5.49
C GLU A 38 1.71 23.97 -5.52
N ILE A 39 1.80 24.84 -4.51
CA ILE A 39 0.98 26.06 -4.47
C ILE A 39 1.76 27.16 -5.16
N LEU A 40 1.25 27.62 -6.29
CA LEU A 40 1.87 28.71 -7.05
C LEU A 40 1.51 30.07 -6.43
N ASN A 41 0.22 30.29 -6.19
CA ASN A 41 -0.29 31.53 -5.62
C ASN A 41 -1.36 31.25 -4.56
N GLU A 42 -1.41 32.11 -3.54
CA GLU A 42 -2.44 32.09 -2.51
C GLU A 42 -2.84 33.52 -2.17
N SER A 43 -4.15 33.78 -2.13
CA SER A 43 -4.74 35.04 -1.67
C SER A 43 -5.73 34.77 -0.54
N LEU A 44 -6.56 35.75 -0.15
CA LEU A 44 -7.64 35.52 0.81
C LEU A 44 -8.75 34.62 0.22
N THR A 45 -9.06 34.81 -1.07
CA THR A 45 -10.20 34.17 -1.74
C THR A 45 -9.79 33.15 -2.80
N GLU A 46 -8.50 32.92 -3.01
CA GLU A 46 -8.00 32.00 -4.03
C GLU A 46 -6.82 31.16 -3.53
N MET A 47 -6.69 29.96 -4.08
CA MET A 47 -5.45 29.18 -4.13
C MET A 47 -5.26 28.59 -5.53
N LEU A 48 -4.08 28.78 -6.10
CA LEU A 48 -3.69 28.21 -7.39
C LEU A 48 -2.65 27.12 -7.18
N LEU A 49 -3.00 25.90 -7.59
CA LEU A 49 -2.15 24.72 -7.47
C LEU A 49 -1.63 24.31 -8.86
N GLN A 50 -0.39 23.86 -8.93
CA GLN A 50 0.25 23.39 -10.15
C GLN A 50 0.96 22.05 -9.93
N CYS A 51 0.70 21.08 -10.81
CA CYS A 51 1.41 19.82 -10.87
C CYS A 51 2.66 19.95 -11.75
N PHE A 52 3.83 19.65 -11.19
CA PHE A 52 5.11 19.61 -11.91
C PHE A 52 5.58 18.19 -12.21
N ALA A 53 5.04 17.18 -11.53
CA ALA A 53 5.43 15.80 -11.76
C ALA A 53 4.97 15.33 -13.15
N LYS A 54 5.95 15.03 -14.01
CA LYS A 54 5.69 14.45 -15.33
C LYS A 54 5.69 12.93 -15.25
N HIS A 55 4.86 12.28 -16.05
CA HIS A 55 4.72 10.82 -16.08
C HIS A 55 6.00 10.08 -16.51
N VAL A 56 6.94 10.79 -17.15
CA VAL A 56 8.23 10.24 -17.63
C VAL A 56 9.29 10.16 -16.52
N GLU A 57 9.16 10.94 -15.45
CA GLU A 57 10.20 11.05 -14.41
C GLU A 57 10.23 9.86 -13.43
N LEU A 58 9.12 9.15 -13.29
CA LEU A 58 9.02 7.93 -12.51
C LEU A 58 8.12 6.93 -13.25
N PRO A 59 8.72 6.01 -14.03
CA PRO A 59 8.00 5.00 -14.79
C PRO A 59 7.07 4.15 -13.91
N LEU A 60 5.98 3.65 -14.49
CA LEU A 60 4.98 2.84 -13.78
C LEU A 60 5.59 1.66 -13.01
N GLU A 61 6.47 0.88 -13.66
CA GLU A 61 7.11 -0.27 -13.02
C GLU A 61 7.95 0.12 -11.80
N ASP A 62 8.69 1.22 -11.89
CA ASP A 62 9.55 1.71 -10.80
C ASP A 62 8.72 2.30 -9.66
N ALA A 63 7.61 2.98 -10.00
CA ALA A 63 6.63 3.45 -9.02
C ALA A 63 6.00 2.27 -8.25
N LEU A 64 5.60 1.21 -8.95
CA LEU A 64 5.02 0.00 -8.33
C LEU A 64 6.03 -0.72 -7.44
N LYS A 65 7.28 -0.92 -7.90
CA LYS A 65 8.35 -1.50 -7.09
C LYS A 65 8.55 -0.70 -5.80
N ARG A 66 8.73 0.62 -5.93
CA ARG A 66 8.92 1.49 -4.77
C ARG A 66 7.74 1.44 -3.80
N GLN A 67 6.51 1.46 -4.33
CA GLN A 67 5.29 1.35 -3.50
C GLN A 67 5.28 0.04 -2.73
N SER A 68 5.63 -1.08 -3.39
CA SER A 68 5.68 -2.39 -2.75
C SER A 68 6.81 -2.55 -1.73
N GLU A 69 7.99 -2.00 -2.00
CA GLU A 69 9.13 -2.02 -1.07
C GLU A 69 8.82 -1.23 0.21
N LEU A 70 8.15 -0.07 0.07
CA LEU A 70 7.68 0.71 1.22
C LEU A 70 6.68 -0.10 2.05
N ALA A 71 5.64 -0.66 1.43
CA ALA A 71 4.64 -1.47 2.13
C ALA A 71 5.26 -2.71 2.81
N ALA A 72 6.19 -3.40 2.16
CA ALA A 72 6.90 -4.55 2.74
C ALA A 72 7.80 -4.14 3.92
N SER A 73 8.42 -2.96 3.85
CA SER A 73 9.20 -2.42 4.97
C SER A 73 8.31 -2.04 6.15
N MET A 74 7.13 -1.49 5.91
CA MET A 74 6.13 -1.20 6.93
C MET A 74 5.69 -2.47 7.64
N GLN A 75 5.36 -3.53 6.88
CA GLN A 75 4.99 -4.83 7.44
C GLN A 75 6.08 -5.38 8.35
N ARG A 76 7.35 -5.38 7.89
CA ARG A 76 8.49 -5.85 8.68
C ARG A 76 8.63 -5.09 10.00
N ASP A 77 8.58 -3.76 9.94
CA ASP A 77 8.82 -2.94 11.12
C ASP A 77 7.62 -2.99 12.08
N ALA A 78 6.40 -3.11 11.57
CA ALA A 78 5.20 -3.36 12.36
C ALA A 78 5.27 -4.71 13.09
N THR A 79 5.75 -5.76 12.42
CA THR A 79 6.00 -7.07 13.03
C THR A 79 7.09 -6.98 14.10
N ASN A 80 8.19 -6.27 13.84
CA ASN A 80 9.25 -6.07 14.84
C ASN A 80 8.73 -5.32 16.08
N SER A 81 7.97 -4.23 15.87
CA SER A 81 7.29 -3.48 16.94
C SER A 81 6.38 -4.39 17.76
N LEU A 82 5.58 -5.24 17.09
CA LEU A 82 4.70 -6.22 17.72
C LEU A 82 5.44 -7.23 18.59
N LEU A 83 6.54 -7.80 18.09
CA LEU A 83 7.25 -8.90 18.74
C LEU A 83 8.27 -8.43 19.80
N LEU A 84 8.93 -7.30 19.57
CA LEU A 84 10.03 -6.79 20.39
C LEU A 84 9.60 -5.63 21.31
N GLY A 85 8.42 -5.05 21.11
CA GLY A 85 7.93 -3.90 21.89
C GLY A 85 8.58 -2.57 21.51
N GLU A 86 9.13 -2.46 20.30
CA GLU A 86 9.84 -1.29 19.79
C GLU A 86 8.89 -0.20 19.30
N ARG A 87 8.25 0.51 20.24
CA ARG A 87 7.27 1.57 19.94
C ARG A 87 7.82 2.77 19.15
N GLU A 88 9.14 2.93 19.08
CA GLU A 88 9.80 3.99 18.32
C GLU A 88 9.59 3.83 16.80
N LEU A 89 9.29 2.61 16.33
CA LEU A 89 9.02 2.33 14.91
C LEU A 89 7.64 2.82 14.44
N ALA A 90 6.71 3.12 15.36
CA ALA A 90 5.34 3.47 15.02
C ALA A 90 5.23 4.73 14.15
N GLU A 91 5.99 5.77 14.50
CA GLU A 91 5.99 7.02 13.75
C GLU A 91 6.55 6.81 12.33
N GLU A 92 7.51 5.90 12.16
CA GLU A 92 8.09 5.56 10.86
C GLU A 92 7.10 4.78 9.99
N VAL A 93 6.29 3.89 10.57
CA VAL A 93 5.24 3.18 9.83
C VAL A 93 4.19 4.17 9.32
N ILE A 94 3.71 5.07 10.17
CA ILE A 94 2.73 6.11 9.80
C ILE A 94 3.26 7.03 8.68
N GLN A 95 4.52 7.44 8.76
CA GLN A 95 5.11 8.30 7.72
C GLN A 95 5.25 7.56 6.38
N ARG A 96 5.55 6.26 6.40
CA ARG A 96 5.63 5.46 5.17
C ARG A 96 4.27 5.15 4.59
N ASP A 97 3.24 5.01 5.42
CA ASP A 97 1.84 4.90 4.98
C ASP A 97 1.47 6.08 4.09
N ASP A 98 1.71 7.32 4.55
CA ASP A 98 1.52 8.55 3.77
C ASP A 98 2.25 8.51 2.41
N GLU A 99 3.45 7.92 2.34
CA GLU A 99 4.24 7.81 1.10
C GLU A 99 3.76 6.68 0.16
N VAL A 100 3.25 5.56 0.70
CA VAL A 100 2.55 4.52 -0.07
C VAL A 100 1.29 5.10 -0.72
N ASP A 101 0.54 5.87 0.07
CA ASP A 101 -0.70 6.55 -0.31
C ASP A 101 -0.42 7.59 -1.43
N LYS A 102 0.66 8.35 -1.29
CA LYS A 102 1.15 9.29 -2.30
C LYS A 102 1.50 8.63 -3.63
N LEU A 103 2.20 7.49 -3.58
CA LEU A 103 2.52 6.70 -4.77
C LEU A 103 1.26 6.14 -5.42
N PHE A 104 0.29 5.68 -4.63
CA PHE A 104 -1.01 5.24 -5.14
C PHE A 104 -1.71 6.35 -5.94
N TYR A 105 -1.81 7.58 -5.42
CA TYR A 105 -2.43 8.68 -6.15
C TYR A 105 -1.64 9.06 -7.41
N PHE A 106 -0.30 9.02 -7.35
CA PHE A 106 0.56 9.34 -8.49
C PHE A 106 0.41 8.30 -9.61
N ILE A 107 0.47 7.01 -9.29
CA ILE A 107 0.25 5.91 -10.24
C ILE A 107 -1.16 6.01 -10.82
N SER A 108 -2.18 6.24 -9.99
CA SER A 108 -3.56 6.40 -10.44
C SER A 108 -3.73 7.56 -11.43
N ARG A 109 -3.06 8.70 -11.20
CA ARG A 109 -3.03 9.82 -12.16
C ARG A 109 -2.40 9.41 -13.49
N GLN A 110 -1.26 8.70 -13.46
CA GLN A 110 -0.61 8.19 -14.68
C GLN A 110 -1.54 7.29 -15.48
N LEU A 111 -2.18 6.33 -14.83
CA LEU A 111 -3.07 5.36 -15.47
C LEU A 111 -4.32 6.01 -16.07
N ASN A 112 -4.92 6.98 -15.38
CA ASN A 112 -6.06 7.72 -15.91
C ASN A 112 -5.69 8.51 -17.17
N LEU A 113 -4.54 9.18 -17.17
CA LEU A 113 -4.04 9.88 -18.35
C LEU A 113 -3.68 8.93 -19.48
N ALA A 114 -3.09 7.77 -19.18
CA ALA A 114 -2.81 6.73 -20.17
C ALA A 114 -4.07 6.14 -20.80
N ALA A 115 -5.17 6.05 -20.03
CA ALA A 115 -6.46 5.59 -20.54
C ALA A 115 -7.11 6.57 -21.53
N GLU A 116 -6.86 7.88 -21.36
CA GLU A 116 -7.43 8.94 -22.20
C GLU A 116 -6.51 9.34 -23.38
N LEU A 117 -5.20 9.32 -23.17
CA LEU A 117 -4.20 9.90 -24.07
C LEU A 117 -3.26 8.82 -24.63
N PRO A 118 -3.36 8.46 -25.93
CA PRO A 118 -2.55 7.39 -26.53
C PRO A 118 -1.03 7.59 -26.43
N HIS A 119 -0.56 8.84 -26.41
CA HIS A 119 0.88 9.12 -26.27
C HIS A 119 1.39 8.79 -24.86
N VAL A 120 0.61 9.06 -23.81
CA VAL A 120 0.95 8.69 -22.42
C VAL A 120 0.98 7.17 -22.25
N LEU A 121 0.02 6.46 -22.84
CA LEU A 121 0.00 4.99 -22.86
C LEU A 121 1.30 4.41 -23.42
N HIS A 122 1.77 4.96 -24.55
CA HIS A 122 3.02 4.55 -25.18
C HIS A 122 4.26 4.93 -24.35
N GLU A 123 4.30 6.13 -23.76
CA GLU A 123 5.39 6.57 -22.88
C GLU A 123 5.54 5.68 -21.65
N LEU A 124 4.43 5.26 -21.05
CA LEU A 124 4.41 4.34 -19.91
C LEU A 124 4.63 2.87 -20.27
N LYS A 125 4.75 2.55 -21.56
CA LYS A 125 4.91 1.19 -22.09
C LYS A 125 3.81 0.23 -21.63
N ILE A 126 2.58 0.72 -21.57
CA ILE A 126 1.40 -0.08 -21.24
C ILE A 126 0.82 -0.64 -22.53
N GLU A 127 0.46 -1.93 -22.54
CA GLU A 127 0.02 -2.66 -23.74
C GLU A 127 -1.20 -2.01 -24.40
N ASN A 128 -2.21 -1.71 -23.60
CA ASN A 128 -3.50 -1.18 -24.03
C ASN A 128 -4.25 -0.56 -22.84
N THR A 129 -5.38 0.09 -23.13
CA THR A 129 -6.21 0.73 -22.11
C THR A 129 -6.81 -0.25 -21.09
N MET A 130 -6.99 -1.53 -21.42
CA MET A 130 -7.47 -2.55 -20.46
C MET A 130 -6.39 -2.87 -19.42
N ALA A 131 -5.11 -2.89 -19.80
CA ALA A 131 -4.00 -3.06 -18.86
C ALA A 131 -3.97 -1.96 -17.78
N CYS A 132 -4.43 -0.74 -18.10
CA CYS A 132 -4.54 0.34 -17.11
C CYS A 132 -5.46 -0.03 -15.93
N LEU A 133 -6.58 -0.73 -16.20
CA LEU A 133 -7.49 -1.20 -15.15
C LEU A 133 -6.81 -2.21 -14.24
N SER A 134 -6.02 -3.12 -14.81
CA SER A 134 -5.28 -4.14 -14.06
C SER A 134 -4.22 -3.49 -13.16
N TYR A 135 -3.41 -2.56 -13.69
CA TYR A 135 -2.44 -1.82 -12.89
C TYR A 135 -3.10 -0.95 -11.80
N ALA A 136 -4.30 -0.40 -12.05
CA ALA A 136 -5.05 0.35 -11.06
C ALA A 136 -5.49 -0.55 -9.88
N MET A 137 -5.89 -1.80 -10.16
CA MET A 137 -6.17 -2.80 -9.13
C MET A 137 -4.92 -3.17 -8.33
N VAL A 138 -3.77 -3.34 -9.01
CA VAL A 138 -2.49 -3.65 -8.35
C VAL A 138 -2.07 -2.55 -7.38
N THR A 139 -2.01 -1.29 -7.82
CA THR A 139 -1.55 -0.20 -6.95
C THR A 139 -2.49 -0.01 -5.75
N LYS A 140 -3.78 -0.29 -5.91
CA LYS A 140 -4.74 -0.29 -4.80
C LYS A 140 -4.54 -1.48 -3.86
N ALA A 141 -4.19 -2.66 -4.38
CA ALA A 141 -3.86 -3.81 -3.54
C ALA A 141 -2.60 -3.54 -2.68
N ILE A 142 -1.57 -2.89 -3.27
CA ILE A 142 -0.37 -2.50 -2.53
C ILE A 142 -0.69 -1.46 -1.43
N GLU A 143 -1.54 -0.47 -1.71
CA GLU A 143 -1.95 0.50 -0.68
C GLU A 143 -2.71 -0.18 0.47
N ARG A 144 -3.62 -1.12 0.18
CA ARG A 144 -4.30 -1.89 1.23
C ARG A 144 -3.34 -2.77 2.05
N ILE A 145 -2.27 -3.29 1.43
CA ILE A 145 -1.21 -4.00 2.16
C ILE A 145 -0.51 -3.04 3.13
N GLY A 146 -0.26 -1.79 2.71
CA GLY A 146 0.21 -0.71 3.59
C GLY A 146 -0.74 -0.46 4.77
N ASP A 147 -2.03 -0.31 4.51
CA ASP A 147 -3.07 -0.15 5.55
C ASP A 147 -3.03 -1.30 6.57
N HIS A 148 -2.87 -2.54 6.10
CA HIS A 148 -2.78 -3.71 6.99
C HIS A 148 -1.49 -3.72 7.81
N ALA A 149 -0.37 -3.25 7.27
CA ALA A 149 0.85 -3.04 8.05
C ALA A 149 0.63 -1.97 9.14
N SER A 150 -0.06 -0.88 8.82
CA SER A 150 -0.44 0.15 9.78
C SER A 150 -1.38 -0.38 10.88
N ASN A 151 -2.30 -1.29 10.56
CA ASN A 151 -3.14 -1.97 11.55
C ASN A 151 -2.34 -2.87 12.51
N ILE A 152 -1.30 -3.55 12.00
CA ILE A 152 -0.40 -4.37 12.81
C ILE A 152 0.37 -3.47 13.79
N GLU A 153 0.87 -2.32 13.34
CA GLU A 153 1.53 -1.34 14.22
C GLU A 153 0.55 -0.76 15.26
N HIS A 154 -0.68 -0.43 14.86
CA HIS A 154 -1.70 -0.03 15.83
C HIS A 154 -1.95 -1.12 16.87
N THR A 155 -1.92 -2.38 16.46
CA THR A 155 -2.06 -3.52 17.38
C THR A 155 -0.86 -3.60 18.33
N SER A 156 0.38 -3.44 17.84
CA SER A 156 1.59 -3.50 18.68
C SER A 156 1.56 -2.45 19.80
N LEU A 157 1.13 -1.23 19.49
CA LEU A 157 1.02 -0.13 20.47
C LEU A 157 0.02 -0.42 21.59
N ASN A 158 -0.99 -1.26 21.34
CA ASN A 158 -2.01 -1.62 22.31
C ASN A 158 -1.66 -2.85 23.15
N ILE A 159 -0.60 -3.58 22.78
CA ILE A 159 -0.06 -4.68 23.59
C ILE A 159 0.96 -4.09 24.58
N ASN A 160 0.80 -4.42 25.86
CA ASN A 160 1.64 -3.90 26.95
C ASN A 160 2.52 -4.99 27.59
N GLU A 161 2.39 -6.24 27.15
CA GLU A 161 3.14 -7.37 27.66
C GLU A 161 3.99 -7.98 26.55
N LYS A 162 5.11 -8.59 26.94
CA LYS A 162 5.98 -9.29 26.00
C LYS A 162 5.29 -10.57 25.53
N ILE A 163 5.23 -10.78 24.21
CA ILE A 163 4.73 -12.01 23.62
C ILE A 163 5.70 -13.16 23.98
N GLU A 164 5.15 -14.32 24.36
CA GLU A 164 5.94 -15.52 24.65
C GLU A 164 6.81 -15.90 23.44
N GLU A 165 8.08 -16.23 23.68
CA GLU A 165 9.09 -16.45 22.62
C GLU A 165 8.64 -17.52 21.60
N GLU A 166 8.00 -18.61 22.07
CA GLU A 166 7.47 -19.65 21.19
C GLU A 166 6.39 -19.13 20.23
N ILE A 167 5.51 -18.26 20.71
CA ILE A 167 4.47 -17.64 19.87
C ILE A 167 5.06 -16.58 18.96
N ALA A 168 6.02 -15.79 19.46
CA ALA A 168 6.71 -14.78 18.67
C ALA A 168 7.41 -15.41 17.45
N MET A 169 8.11 -16.54 17.63
CA MET A 169 8.77 -17.27 16.53
C MET A 169 7.78 -17.77 15.47
N GLU A 170 6.59 -18.22 15.89
CA GLU A 170 5.54 -18.68 14.98
C GLU A 170 4.92 -17.53 14.16
N ILE A 171 4.72 -16.38 14.81
CA ILE A 171 4.25 -15.14 14.14
C ILE A 171 5.30 -14.63 13.17
N GLU A 172 6.57 -14.55 13.58
CA GLU A 172 7.70 -14.13 12.74
C GLU A 172 7.81 -14.99 11.49
N LYS A 173 7.69 -16.31 11.64
CA LYS A 173 7.70 -17.25 10.51
C LYS A 173 6.54 -17.03 9.54
N LEU A 174 5.34 -16.74 10.06
CA LEU A 174 4.18 -16.41 9.22
C LEU A 174 4.40 -15.10 8.47
N ASP A 175 4.83 -14.04 9.17
CA ASP A 175 5.15 -12.74 8.59
C ASP A 175 6.18 -12.86 7.45
N GLU A 176 7.26 -13.60 7.67
CA GLU A 176 8.31 -13.77 6.67
C GLU A 176 7.77 -14.40 5.39
N GLN A 177 6.92 -15.44 5.50
CA GLN A 177 6.29 -16.05 4.34
C GLN A 177 5.34 -15.10 3.61
N VAL A 178 4.54 -14.33 4.36
CA VAL A 178 3.61 -13.33 3.82
C VAL A 178 4.36 -12.20 3.11
N LYS A 179 5.45 -11.69 3.69
CA LYS A 179 6.27 -10.65 3.06
C LYS A 179 6.94 -11.17 1.79
N ASN A 180 7.47 -12.38 1.82
CA ASN A 180 8.11 -12.99 0.66
C ASN A 180 7.11 -13.21 -0.49
N ILE A 181 5.91 -13.73 -0.20
CA ILE A 181 4.89 -13.96 -1.22
C ILE A 181 4.37 -12.64 -1.81
N PHE A 182 4.30 -11.58 -1.00
CA PHE A 182 3.94 -10.25 -1.46
C PHE A 182 4.98 -9.71 -2.45
N LEU A 183 6.27 -9.69 -2.10
CA LEU A 183 7.32 -9.21 -3.01
C LEU A 183 7.47 -10.07 -4.27
N GLU A 184 7.26 -11.39 -4.14
CA GLU A 184 7.22 -12.30 -5.28
C GLU A 184 6.05 -11.98 -6.21
N SER A 185 4.88 -11.62 -5.68
CA SER A 185 3.70 -11.27 -6.50
C SER A 185 3.97 -10.09 -7.42
N ILE A 186 4.72 -9.09 -6.95
CA ILE A 186 5.16 -7.94 -7.75
C ILE A 186 6.16 -8.38 -8.83
N THR A 187 7.11 -9.24 -8.48
CA THR A 187 8.08 -9.78 -9.45
C THR A 187 7.37 -10.56 -10.57
N VAL A 188 6.39 -11.38 -10.21
CA VAL A 188 5.58 -12.16 -11.15
C VAL A 188 4.72 -11.26 -12.04
N LEU A 189 4.09 -10.24 -11.45
CA LEU A 189 3.31 -9.23 -12.17
C LEU A 189 4.15 -8.54 -13.25
N LEU A 190 5.31 -8.02 -12.89
CA LEU A 190 6.16 -7.27 -13.81
C LEU A 190 6.70 -8.15 -14.95
N LYS A 191 6.93 -9.44 -14.67
CA LYS A 191 7.33 -10.42 -15.70
C LYS A 191 6.15 -10.94 -16.53
N LYS A 192 4.90 -10.69 -16.10
CA LYS A 192 3.67 -11.22 -16.72
C LYS A 192 3.71 -12.74 -16.86
N ASP A 193 4.32 -13.43 -15.88
CA ASP A 193 4.50 -14.88 -15.90
C ASP A 193 3.28 -15.59 -15.29
N SER A 194 2.35 -16.01 -16.14
CA SER A 194 1.13 -16.69 -15.69
C SER A 194 1.38 -18.04 -15.03
N LYS A 195 2.47 -18.74 -15.37
CA LYS A 195 2.80 -20.03 -14.74
C LYS A 195 3.31 -19.79 -13.32
N ALA A 196 4.19 -18.79 -13.14
CA ALA A 196 4.65 -18.38 -11.83
C ALA A 196 3.50 -17.85 -10.96
N ALA A 197 2.58 -17.06 -11.54
CA ALA A 197 1.40 -16.55 -10.83
C ALA A 197 0.49 -17.69 -10.31
N ASN A 198 0.20 -18.69 -11.15
CA ASN A 198 -0.58 -19.85 -10.72
C ASN A 198 0.10 -20.66 -9.60
N ASN A 199 1.44 -20.75 -9.61
CA ASN A 199 2.18 -21.40 -8.53
C ASN A 199 2.12 -20.56 -7.25
N LEU A 200 2.30 -19.24 -7.35
CA LEU A 200 2.24 -18.31 -6.24
C LEU A 200 0.89 -18.36 -5.52
N ILE A 201 -0.23 -18.39 -6.25
CA ILE A 201 -1.57 -18.57 -5.69
C ILE A 201 -1.68 -19.88 -4.87
N ARG A 202 -1.03 -20.97 -5.31
CA ARG A 202 -1.01 -22.24 -4.55
C ARG A 202 -0.17 -22.15 -3.27
N GLU A 203 0.93 -21.39 -3.29
CA GLU A 203 1.72 -21.15 -2.08
C GLU A 203 0.94 -20.31 -1.06
N ILE A 204 0.15 -19.33 -1.51
CA ILE A 204 -0.75 -18.55 -0.63
C ILE A 204 -1.76 -19.46 0.09
N GLU A 205 -2.31 -20.48 -0.58
CA GLU A 205 -3.17 -21.46 0.08
C GLU A 205 -2.46 -22.28 1.17
N LYS A 206 -1.14 -22.45 1.08
CA LYS A 206 -0.34 -23.05 2.17
C LYS A 206 -0.15 -22.07 3.33
N ILE A 207 0.07 -20.79 3.03
CA ILE A 207 0.17 -19.73 4.05
C ILE A 207 -1.14 -19.61 4.84
N LYS A 208 -2.29 -19.72 4.20
CA LYS A 208 -3.61 -19.75 4.89
C LYS A 208 -3.72 -20.91 5.88
N LYS A 209 -3.15 -22.08 5.56
CA LYS A 209 -3.09 -23.21 6.50
C LYS A 209 -2.16 -22.92 7.67
N LEU A 210 -0.97 -22.39 7.39
CA LEU A 210 -0.01 -21.98 8.43
C LEU A 210 -0.65 -20.96 9.40
N TYR A 211 -1.35 -19.94 8.88
CA TYR A 211 -2.10 -18.99 9.71
C TYR A 211 -3.10 -19.69 10.63
N THR A 212 -3.82 -20.68 10.13
CA THR A 212 -4.80 -21.42 10.94
C THR A 212 -4.10 -22.14 12.10
N GLU A 213 -2.96 -22.78 11.83
CA GLU A 213 -2.13 -23.44 12.85
C GLU A 213 -1.59 -22.44 13.88
N VAL A 214 -1.08 -21.28 13.45
CA VAL A 214 -0.57 -20.22 14.34
C VAL A 214 -1.70 -19.65 15.19
N LEU A 215 -2.87 -19.40 14.60
CA LEU A 215 -4.04 -18.90 15.30
C LEU A 215 -4.50 -19.89 16.38
N GLU A 216 -4.56 -21.18 16.08
CA GLU A 216 -4.90 -22.22 17.07
C GLU A 216 -3.91 -22.24 18.22
N LYS A 217 -2.60 -22.14 17.94
CA LYS A 217 -1.55 -22.05 18.97
C LYS A 217 -1.74 -20.82 19.86
N VAL A 218 -1.99 -19.64 19.29
CA VAL A 218 -2.25 -18.40 20.04
C VAL A 218 -3.48 -18.55 20.94
N MET A 219 -4.57 -19.12 20.42
CA MET A 219 -5.83 -19.30 21.15
C MET A 219 -5.73 -20.35 22.26
N ALA A 220 -4.84 -21.34 22.14
CA ALA A 220 -4.64 -22.38 23.14
C ALA A 220 -3.80 -21.92 24.35
N ARG A 221 -3.08 -20.80 24.24
CA ARG A 221 -2.22 -20.28 25.30
C ARG A 221 -3.01 -19.50 26.33
N LYS A 222 -2.51 -19.52 27.58
CA LYS A 222 -3.03 -18.69 28.67
C LYS A 222 -2.43 -17.27 28.59
N ILE A 223 -2.75 -16.57 27.51
CA ILE A 223 -2.41 -15.15 27.31
C ILE A 223 -3.47 -14.28 27.98
N ASP A 224 -3.14 -13.03 28.33
CA ASP A 224 -4.12 -12.10 28.87
C ASP A 224 -5.35 -11.95 27.96
N SER A 225 -6.52 -11.85 28.59
CA SER A 225 -7.81 -11.76 27.90
C SER A 225 -7.93 -10.56 26.94
N LYS A 226 -7.12 -9.51 27.13
CA LYS A 226 -7.07 -8.33 26.25
C LYS A 226 -6.06 -8.48 25.11
N THR A 227 -5.01 -9.27 25.29
CA THR A 227 -3.96 -9.48 24.28
C THR A 227 -4.39 -10.47 23.20
N ILE A 228 -5.18 -11.51 23.54
CA ILE A 228 -5.64 -12.50 22.56
C ILE A 228 -6.42 -11.86 21.39
N PRO A 229 -7.42 -10.98 21.61
CA PRO A 229 -8.11 -10.32 20.50
C PRO A 229 -7.20 -9.45 19.62
N LEU A 230 -6.19 -8.81 20.22
CA LEU A 230 -5.21 -7.99 19.51
C LEU A 230 -4.34 -8.84 18.60
N LEU A 231 -3.73 -9.92 19.13
CA LEU A 231 -2.94 -10.86 18.33
C LEU A 231 -3.75 -11.51 17.21
N ARG A 232 -5.02 -11.85 17.47
CA ARG A 232 -5.93 -12.32 16.43
C ARG A 232 -6.16 -11.28 15.34
N GLY A 233 -6.25 -9.99 15.70
CA GLY A 233 -6.33 -8.88 14.76
C GLY A 233 -5.12 -8.85 13.82
N ALA A 234 -3.91 -8.77 14.38
CA ALA A 234 -2.67 -8.77 13.61
C ALA A 234 -2.51 -10.02 12.72
N LEU A 235 -2.84 -11.21 13.23
CA LEU A 235 -2.86 -12.44 12.43
C LEU A 235 -3.83 -12.34 11.24
N GLY A 236 -4.99 -11.72 11.45
CA GLY A 236 -5.94 -11.43 10.39
C GLY A 236 -5.38 -10.48 9.33
N ASP A 237 -4.66 -9.44 9.75
CA ASP A 237 -3.99 -8.48 8.84
C ASP A 237 -2.92 -9.17 7.97
N TYR A 238 -2.10 -10.08 8.52
CA TYR A 238 -1.15 -10.87 7.71
C TYR A 238 -1.83 -11.68 6.61
N ILE A 239 -2.99 -12.28 6.92
CA ILE A 239 -3.74 -13.02 5.89
C ILE A 239 -4.36 -12.10 4.85
N ARG A 240 -4.80 -10.90 5.22
CA ARG A 240 -5.23 -9.91 4.24
C ARG A 240 -4.11 -9.51 3.29
N ILE A 241 -2.88 -9.37 3.79
CA ILE A 241 -1.71 -9.11 2.93
C ILE A 241 -1.47 -10.27 1.96
N ALA A 242 -1.56 -11.52 2.42
CA ALA A 242 -1.46 -12.68 1.55
C ALA A 242 -2.59 -12.74 0.51
N GLU A 243 -3.83 -12.39 0.88
CA GLU A 243 -4.96 -12.32 -0.05
C GLU A 243 -4.76 -11.24 -1.13
N TYR A 244 -4.31 -10.04 -0.77
CA TYR A 244 -3.98 -9.01 -1.77
C TYR A 244 -2.80 -9.40 -2.67
N SER A 245 -1.87 -10.22 -2.17
CA SER A 245 -0.81 -10.79 -2.99
C SER A 245 -1.36 -11.79 -4.03
N ALA A 246 -2.44 -12.50 -3.71
CA ALA A 246 -3.17 -13.33 -4.67
C ALA A 246 -3.86 -12.47 -5.73
N ASP A 247 -4.53 -11.39 -5.31
CA ASP A 247 -5.16 -10.44 -6.24
C ASP A 247 -4.15 -9.90 -7.27
N ILE A 248 -2.94 -9.53 -6.82
CA ILE A 248 -1.83 -9.09 -7.68
C ILE A 248 -1.41 -10.20 -8.66
N ALA A 249 -1.31 -11.44 -8.20
CA ALA A 249 -0.96 -12.58 -9.06
C ALA A 249 -2.06 -12.88 -10.09
N GLU A 250 -3.34 -12.72 -9.75
CA GLU A 250 -4.45 -12.82 -10.70
C GLU A 250 -4.34 -11.75 -11.78
N GLN A 251 -3.98 -10.52 -11.42
CA GLN A 251 -3.68 -9.45 -12.38
C GLN A 251 -2.51 -9.82 -13.30
N ALA A 252 -1.48 -10.49 -12.80
CA ALA A 252 -0.36 -10.97 -13.62
C ALA A 252 -0.82 -11.99 -14.69
N ILE A 253 -1.74 -12.89 -14.34
CA ILE A 253 -2.34 -13.84 -15.29
C ILE A 253 -3.12 -13.07 -16.36
N PHE A 254 -3.94 -12.11 -15.96
CA PHE A 254 -4.71 -11.30 -16.90
C PHE A 254 -3.81 -10.53 -17.87
N LEU A 255 -2.80 -9.83 -17.36
CA LEU A 255 -1.84 -9.07 -18.18
C LEU A 255 -1.06 -9.95 -19.17
N SER A 256 -0.84 -11.23 -18.85
CA SER A 256 -0.17 -12.16 -19.77
C SER A 256 -0.99 -12.53 -21.02
N LEU A 257 -2.28 -12.20 -21.03
CA LEU A 257 -3.21 -12.47 -22.14
C LEU A 257 -3.41 -11.27 -23.07
N LEU A 258 -2.88 -10.10 -22.71
CA LEU A 258 -2.97 -8.85 -23.47
C LEU A 258 -1.84 -8.73 -24.49
#